data_AF-A0A7J0CST6-F1
#
_entry.id   AF-A0A7J0CST6-F1
#
_cell.length_a   1.000
_cell.length_b   1.000
_cell.length_c   1.000
_cell.angle_alpha   90.00
_cell.angle_beta   90.00
_cell.angle_gamma   90.00
#
_symmetry.space_group_name_H-M   'P 1'
#
loop_
_entity.id
_entity.type
_entity.pdbx_description
1 polymer ?
#
loop_
_entity_poly.entity_id
_entity_poly.type
_entity_poly.pdbx_seq_one_letter_code
_entity_poly.pdbx_strand_id
1 'polypeptide(L)'
;MKHEYEAKFLAVDVDGLQAKLTALGAVQAFPRTLLTRKIFENDALEGGAWVRLRDEATRSTLTLKQVTDSTTIDGTTEIETEVSDLHAMAEILRNVGLREVRYQENYREEWRLGEVAFDFDTWPDLPTFVEIEGPDEASVRQAAALLDLDYTEARFGSVDEIYKSECGRDILAEPTLLFADADKQASARTAVPSE
;
A
#
# COMPACT_ATOMS: atom_id res chain seq x y z
N MET A 1 11.48 14.95 3.82
CA MET A 1 10.45 13.91 3.61
C MET A 1 9.29 14.26 4.52
N LYS A 2 8.05 13.93 4.13
CA LYS A 2 6.88 14.15 5.00
C LYS A 2 6.61 12.88 5.79
N HIS A 3 6.11 12.99 7.01
CA HIS A 3 5.59 11.84 7.74
C HIS A 3 4.27 11.40 7.12
N GLU A 4 4.09 10.09 6.99
CA GLU A 4 2.79 9.46 6.79
C GLU A 4 2.18 9.22 8.16
N TYR A 5 0.87 9.45 8.32
CA TYR A 5 0.15 9.00 9.50
C TYR A 5 -0.79 7.89 9.06
N GLU A 6 -0.31 6.65 9.18
CA GLU A 6 -0.97 5.48 8.60
C GLU A 6 -1.09 4.34 9.63
N ALA A 7 -2.26 3.75 9.74
CA ALA A 7 -2.52 2.59 10.61
C ALA A 7 -3.16 1.46 9.81
N LYS A 8 -2.65 0.23 9.97
CA LYS A 8 -3.15 -0.97 9.26
C LYS A 8 -3.92 -1.90 10.18
N PHE A 9 -5.00 -2.48 9.67
CA PHE A 9 -5.86 -3.42 10.39
C PHE A 9 -6.08 -4.68 9.55
N LEU A 10 -5.59 -5.84 10.03
CA LEU A 10 -5.42 -7.05 9.23
C LEU A 10 -6.66 -7.96 9.15
N ALA A 11 -7.37 -8.12 10.26
CA ALA A 11 -8.53 -9.01 10.37
C ALA A 11 -9.83 -8.22 10.21
N VAL A 12 -10.17 -7.86 8.97
CA VAL A 12 -11.31 -6.98 8.69
C VAL A 12 -12.43 -7.66 7.89
N ASP A 13 -13.66 -7.28 8.21
CA ASP A 13 -14.83 -7.54 7.37
C ASP A 13 -14.88 -6.48 6.26
N VAL A 14 -14.26 -6.78 5.10
CA VAL A 14 -14.13 -5.84 3.98
C VAL A 14 -15.49 -5.30 3.54
N ASP A 15 -16.45 -6.18 3.28
CA ASP A 15 -17.79 -5.80 2.82
C ASP A 15 -18.50 -4.95 3.88
N GLY A 16 -18.37 -5.33 5.15
CA GLY A 16 -18.92 -4.56 6.28
C GLY A 16 -18.31 -3.17 6.40
N LEU A 17 -16.99 -3.04 6.24
CA LEU A 17 -16.30 -1.75 6.30
C LEU A 17 -16.67 -0.85 5.10
N GLN A 18 -16.73 -1.39 3.89
CA GLN A 18 -17.16 -0.65 2.71
C GLN A 18 -18.61 -0.15 2.83
N ALA A 19 -19.50 -0.98 3.40
CA ALA A 19 -20.87 -0.57 3.69
C ALA A 19 -20.93 0.58 4.72
N LYS A 20 -20.13 0.53 5.79
CA LYS A 20 -20.01 1.62 6.76
C LYS A 20 -19.46 2.90 6.12
N LEU A 21 -18.39 2.80 5.33
CA LEU A 21 -17.81 3.93 4.60
C LEU A 21 -18.84 4.59 3.67
N THR A 22 -19.59 3.79 2.93
CA THR A 22 -20.69 4.28 2.08
C THR A 22 -21.74 5.02 2.91
N ALA A 23 -22.16 4.48 4.05
CA ALA A 23 -23.14 5.12 4.94
C ALA A 23 -22.63 6.43 5.56
N LEU A 24 -21.31 6.56 5.75
CA LEU A 24 -20.64 7.77 6.20
C LEU A 24 -20.45 8.82 5.08
N GLY A 25 -20.80 8.49 3.84
CA GLY A 25 -20.65 9.38 2.69
C GLY A 25 -19.24 9.40 2.10
N ALA A 26 -18.42 8.38 2.39
CA ALA A 26 -17.14 8.21 1.71
C ALA A 26 -17.35 7.92 0.23
N VAL A 27 -16.40 8.33 -0.60
CA VAL A 27 -16.38 8.07 -2.04
C VAL A 27 -15.33 7.03 -2.38
N GLN A 28 -15.65 6.10 -3.28
CA GLN A 28 -14.63 5.24 -3.86
C GLN A 28 -13.77 6.08 -4.81
N ALA A 29 -12.57 6.43 -4.36
CA ALA A 29 -11.64 7.28 -5.11
C ALA A 29 -10.85 6.47 -6.14
N PHE A 30 -10.61 5.19 -5.85
CA PHE A 30 -9.90 4.27 -6.73
C PHE A 30 -10.52 2.88 -6.67
N PRO A 31 -11.02 2.32 -7.79
CA PRO A 31 -11.61 0.99 -7.78
C PRO A 31 -10.52 -0.07 -7.56
N ARG A 32 -10.93 -1.28 -7.15
CA ARG A 32 -10.01 -2.40 -6.97
C ARG A 32 -9.17 -2.67 -8.22
N THR A 33 -7.90 -2.29 -8.18
CA THR A 33 -7.00 -2.30 -9.33
C THR A 33 -5.70 -3.01 -8.98
N LEU A 34 -5.17 -3.79 -9.93
CA LEU A 34 -3.85 -4.40 -9.80
C LEU A 34 -2.79 -3.30 -9.91
N LEU A 35 -2.03 -3.09 -8.84
CA LEU A 35 -0.86 -2.24 -8.84
C LEU A 35 0.39 -3.10 -9.00
N THR A 36 1.34 -2.60 -9.77
CA THR A 36 2.67 -3.23 -9.88
C THR A 36 3.75 -2.25 -9.44
N ARG A 37 4.85 -2.75 -8.88
CA ARG A 37 5.94 -1.88 -8.44
C ARG A 37 7.30 -2.52 -8.62
N LYS A 38 8.26 -1.68 -9.01
CA LYS A 38 9.69 -1.96 -9.01
C LYS A 38 10.31 -1.28 -7.81
N ILE A 39 11.08 -2.03 -7.04
CA ILE A 39 11.83 -1.52 -5.90
C ILE A 39 13.29 -1.37 -6.30
N PHE A 40 13.84 -0.20 -5.99
CA PHE A 40 15.19 0.22 -6.32
C PHE A 40 15.95 0.59 -5.06
N GLU A 41 17.20 0.14 -4.98
CA GLU A 41 18.09 0.39 -3.85
C GLU A 41 19.52 0.68 -4.34
N ASN A 42 20.29 1.38 -3.50
CA ASN A 42 21.73 1.44 -3.60
C ASN A 42 22.33 1.70 -2.21
N ASP A 43 23.66 1.70 -2.14
CA ASP A 43 24.38 1.84 -0.87
C ASP A 43 24.40 3.30 -0.36
N ALA A 44 23.84 4.25 -1.13
CA ALA A 44 23.73 5.66 -0.75
C ALA A 44 22.39 6.00 -0.07
N LEU A 45 21.38 5.12 -0.18
CA LEU A 45 20.14 5.25 0.58
C LEU A 45 20.40 4.95 2.05
N GLU A 46 19.73 5.71 2.92
CA GLU A 46 19.79 5.46 4.36
C GLU A 46 19.15 4.12 4.74
N GLY A 47 19.46 3.62 5.93
CA GLY A 47 18.83 2.40 6.44
C GLY A 47 17.31 2.52 6.46
N GLY A 48 16.64 1.46 6.01
CA GLY A 48 15.18 1.43 5.90
C GLY A 48 14.59 2.27 4.77
N ALA A 49 15.42 2.87 3.89
CA ALA A 49 14.97 3.64 2.74
C ALA A 49 15.03 2.84 1.42
N TRP A 50 14.05 3.06 0.55
CA TRP A 50 14.01 2.48 -0.79
C TRP A 50 13.29 3.42 -1.77
N VAL A 51 13.61 3.27 -3.05
CA VAL A 51 12.88 3.94 -4.13
C VAL A 51 11.87 2.95 -4.72
N ARG A 52 10.62 3.37 -4.88
CA ARG A 52 9.53 2.60 -5.47
C ARG A 52 9.04 3.31 -6.72
N LEU A 53 9.04 2.59 -7.84
CA LEU A 53 8.37 3.02 -9.06
C LEU A 53 7.12 2.16 -9.23
N ARG A 54 5.94 2.77 -9.14
CA ARG A 54 4.65 2.08 -9.12
C ARG A 54 3.83 2.42 -10.37
N ASP A 55 3.17 1.40 -10.92
CA ASP A 55 2.10 1.51 -11.90
C ASP A 55 0.75 1.30 -11.19
N GLU A 56 -0.15 2.26 -11.35
CA GLU A 56 -1.51 2.25 -10.80
C GLU A 56 -2.58 2.18 -11.90
N ALA A 57 -2.20 1.72 -13.11
CA ALA A 57 -2.99 1.63 -14.33
C ALA A 57 -3.41 2.97 -14.94
N THR A 58 -3.87 3.93 -14.12
CA THR A 58 -4.27 5.28 -14.56
C THR A 58 -3.15 6.31 -14.44
N ARG A 59 -2.18 6.06 -13.55
CA ARG A 59 -0.99 6.89 -13.33
C ARG A 59 0.20 6.03 -12.89
N SER A 60 1.37 6.64 -12.86
CA SER A 60 2.57 6.04 -12.28
C SER A 60 3.21 6.99 -11.29
N THR A 61 3.71 6.47 -10.17
CA THR A 61 4.36 7.27 -9.13
C THR A 61 5.78 6.79 -8.88
N LEU A 62 6.66 7.75 -8.57
CA LEU A 62 7.98 7.52 -8.01
C LEU A 62 7.97 7.98 -6.56
N THR A 63 8.27 7.07 -5.65
CA THR A 63 8.28 7.34 -4.21
C THR A 63 9.66 7.01 -3.65
N LEU A 64 10.28 7.92 -2.90
CA LEU A 64 11.33 7.59 -1.94
C LEU A 64 10.66 7.40 -0.59
N LYS A 65 10.64 6.17 -0.07
CA LYS A 65 10.10 5.84 1.26
C LYS A 65 11.24 5.52 2.22
N GLN A 66 11.03 5.82 3.50
CA GLN A 66 11.93 5.42 4.59
C GLN A 66 11.13 5.10 5.84
N VAL A 67 11.33 3.90 6.39
CA VAL A 67 10.81 3.52 7.71
C VAL A 67 11.93 3.75 8.73
N THR A 68 11.75 4.73 9.60
CA THR A 68 12.67 5.04 10.71
C THR A 68 12.25 4.36 12.01
N ASP A 69 10.95 4.11 12.20
CA ASP A 69 10.38 3.38 13.32
C ASP A 69 9.11 2.65 12.88
N SER A 70 9.10 1.31 12.88
CA SER A 70 7.91 0.54 12.49
C SER A 70 6.90 0.36 13.63
N THR A 71 7.13 0.98 14.79
CA THR A 71 6.28 0.87 15.97
C THR A 71 5.41 2.10 16.22
N THR A 72 5.62 3.19 15.48
CA THR A 72 4.85 4.43 15.60
C THR A 72 4.12 4.76 14.30
N ILE A 73 2.99 5.47 14.42
CA ILE A 73 2.15 5.86 13.28
C ILE A 73 2.85 6.80 12.30
N ASP A 74 3.77 7.62 12.81
CA ASP A 74 4.54 8.63 12.06
C ASP A 74 5.96 8.13 11.70
N GLY A 75 6.29 6.88 11.98
CA GLY A 75 7.65 6.36 11.81
C GLY A 75 8.02 6.03 10.35
N THR A 76 7.14 6.35 9.39
CA THR A 76 7.41 6.30 7.96
C THR A 76 7.42 7.70 7.37
N THR A 77 8.41 7.98 6.53
CA THR A 77 8.45 9.21 5.76
C THR A 77 8.55 8.94 4.27
N GLU A 78 8.04 9.87 3.47
CA GLU A 78 8.12 9.75 2.02
C GLU A 78 8.28 11.08 1.26
N ILE A 79 8.70 10.93 0.01
CA ILE A 79 8.57 11.93 -1.07
C ILE A 79 7.98 11.18 -2.25
N GLU A 80 6.79 11.58 -2.69
CA GLU A 80 6.12 11.01 -3.86
C GLU A 80 5.92 12.04 -4.96
N THR A 81 6.03 11.60 -6.22
CA THR A 81 5.66 12.39 -7.38
C THR A 81 5.15 11.50 -8.51
N GLU A 82 4.29 12.06 -9.37
CA GLU A 82 3.84 11.38 -10.59
C GLU A 82 4.94 11.41 -11.66
N VAL A 83 5.02 10.33 -12.44
CA VAL A 83 5.93 10.21 -13.58
C VAL A 83 5.13 9.86 -14.84
N SER A 84 5.50 10.46 -15.96
CA SER A 84 4.77 10.29 -17.22
C SER A 84 5.19 9.07 -18.04
N ASP A 85 6.38 8.51 -17.78
CA ASP A 85 6.90 7.33 -18.48
C ASP A 85 7.66 6.43 -17.49
N LEU A 86 7.05 5.29 -17.17
CA LEU A 86 7.59 4.30 -16.24
C LEU A 86 8.85 3.64 -16.78
N HIS A 87 8.92 3.40 -18.11
CA HIS A 87 10.07 2.74 -18.72
C HIS A 87 11.29 3.66 -18.70
N ALA A 88 11.12 4.89 -19.16
CA ALA A 88 12.17 5.90 -19.14
C ALA A 88 12.64 6.18 -17.70
N MET A 89 11.73 6.28 -16.73
CA MET A 89 12.10 6.47 -15.33
C MET A 89 12.92 5.30 -14.79
N ALA A 90 12.51 4.06 -15.06
CA ALA A 90 13.29 2.88 -14.66
C ALA A 90 14.70 2.86 -15.28
N GLU A 91 14.85 3.26 -16.55
CA GLU A 91 16.16 3.37 -17.19
C GLU A 91 17.02 4.46 -16.55
N ILE A 92 16.45 5.64 -16.25
CA ILE A 92 17.15 6.72 -15.56
C ILE A 92 17.66 6.23 -14.20
N LEU A 93 16.81 5.62 -13.38
CA LEU A 93 17.17 5.13 -12.05
C LEU A 93 18.35 4.14 -12.09
N ARG A 94 18.34 3.21 -13.06
CA ARG A 94 19.46 2.28 -13.25
C ARG A 94 20.75 2.98 -13.68
N ASN A 95 20.66 3.95 -14.58
CA ASN A 95 21.83 4.67 -15.08
C ASN A 95 22.42 5.65 -14.06
N VAL A 96 21.64 6.12 -13.08
CA VAL A 96 22.14 6.93 -11.95
C VAL A 96 22.58 6.07 -10.76
N GLY A 97 22.64 4.75 -10.93
CA GLY A 97 23.29 3.83 -9.99
C GLY A 97 22.38 3.13 -8.99
N LEU A 98 21.05 3.17 -9.17
CA LEU A 98 20.15 2.29 -8.41
C LEU A 98 20.03 0.92 -9.06
N ARG A 99 19.90 -0.12 -8.23
CA ARG A 99 19.65 -1.50 -8.66
C ARG A 99 18.18 -1.80 -8.45
N GLU A 100 17.51 -2.34 -9.47
CA GLU A 100 16.18 -2.93 -9.31
C GLU A 100 16.35 -4.24 -8.53
N VAL A 101 15.81 -4.31 -7.32
CA VAL A 101 16.00 -5.45 -6.40
C VAL A 101 14.76 -6.33 -6.30
N ARG A 102 13.55 -5.76 -6.50
CA ARG A 102 12.29 -6.49 -6.37
C ARG A 102 11.24 -6.01 -7.35
N TYR A 103 10.35 -6.92 -7.75
CA TYR A 103 9.10 -6.61 -8.46
C TYR A 103 7.91 -7.21 -7.70
N GLN A 104 6.89 -6.40 -7.41
CA GLN A 104 5.79 -6.83 -6.55
C GLN A 104 4.43 -6.41 -7.13
N GLU A 105 3.42 -7.22 -6.84
CA GLU A 105 2.00 -6.97 -7.15
C GLU A 105 1.21 -6.76 -5.85
N ASN A 106 0.18 -5.91 -5.88
CA ASN A 106 -0.95 -5.98 -4.94
C ASN A 106 -2.23 -5.50 -5.65
N TYR A 107 -3.39 -5.85 -5.13
CA TYR A 107 -4.62 -5.14 -5.48
C TYR A 107 -4.88 -4.06 -4.42
N ARG A 108 -5.31 -2.88 -4.86
CA ARG A 108 -5.77 -1.79 -3.97
C ARG A 108 -7.12 -1.28 -4.43
N GLU A 109 -7.99 -1.01 -3.46
CA GLU A 109 -9.18 -0.20 -3.62
C GLU A 109 -9.14 0.95 -2.59
N GLU A 110 -9.25 2.20 -3.03
CA GLU A 110 -9.18 3.38 -2.15
C GLU A 110 -10.57 4.00 -1.97
N TRP A 111 -10.93 4.26 -0.72
CA TRP A 111 -12.06 5.10 -0.35
C TRP A 111 -11.58 6.37 0.35
N ARG A 112 -12.29 7.49 0.16
CA ARG A 112 -11.98 8.77 0.81
C ARG A 112 -13.17 9.33 1.58
N LEU A 113 -12.92 9.75 2.82
CA LEU A 113 -13.84 10.52 3.65
C LEU A 113 -13.13 11.80 4.11
N GLY A 114 -13.38 12.91 3.42
CA GLY A 114 -12.64 14.15 3.64
C GLY A 114 -11.17 13.98 3.25
N GLU A 115 -10.26 14.22 4.19
CA GLU A 115 -8.80 14.07 3.99
C GLU A 115 -8.26 12.69 4.37
N VAL A 116 -9.12 11.79 4.87
CA VAL A 116 -8.72 10.42 5.26
C VAL A 116 -8.92 9.46 4.09
N ALA A 117 -7.87 8.69 3.79
CA ALA A 117 -7.90 7.59 2.83
C ALA A 117 -8.04 6.24 3.56
N PHE A 118 -8.76 5.32 2.94
CA PHE A 118 -8.95 3.94 3.38
C PHE A 118 -8.59 3.01 2.24
N ASP A 119 -7.42 2.40 2.32
CA ASP A 119 -6.86 1.54 1.29
C ASP A 119 -7.08 0.08 1.65
N PHE A 120 -8.00 -0.57 0.93
CA PHE A 120 -8.22 -2.00 1.03
C PHE A 120 -7.20 -2.73 0.15
N ASP A 121 -6.18 -3.25 0.81
CA ASP A 121 -5.01 -3.85 0.19
C ASP A 121 -5.08 -5.36 0.25
N THR A 122 -4.94 -6.00 -0.91
CA THR A 122 -4.75 -7.45 -1.02
C THR A 122 -3.38 -7.70 -1.59
N TRP A 123 -2.55 -8.42 -0.85
CA TRP A 123 -1.21 -8.83 -1.29
C TRP A 123 -1.19 -10.35 -1.51
N PRO A 124 -0.25 -10.90 -2.32
CA PRO A 124 -0.15 -12.34 -2.50
C PRO A 124 -0.07 -13.09 -1.15
N ASP A 125 -0.82 -14.18 -1.00
CA ASP A 125 -0.83 -15.02 0.21
C ASP A 125 -1.33 -14.35 1.52
N LEU A 126 -1.77 -13.07 1.48
CA LEU A 126 -2.37 -12.38 2.62
C LEU A 126 -3.88 -12.12 2.39
N PRO A 127 -4.72 -12.24 3.43
CA PRO A 127 -6.07 -11.70 3.40
C PRO A 127 -6.05 -10.18 3.13
N THR A 128 -7.14 -9.66 2.56
CA THR A 128 -7.30 -8.22 2.40
C THR A 128 -7.32 -7.54 3.77
N PHE A 129 -6.54 -6.47 3.91
CA PHE A 129 -6.52 -5.61 5.09
C PHE A 129 -6.82 -4.16 4.69
N VAL A 130 -7.08 -3.29 5.68
CA VAL A 130 -7.28 -1.86 5.42
C VAL A 130 -6.15 -1.03 6.02
N GLU A 131 -5.61 -0.10 5.25
CA GLU A 131 -4.74 0.98 5.71
C GLU A 131 -5.60 2.25 5.85
N ILE A 132 -5.51 2.93 6.99
CA ILE A 132 -6.16 4.23 7.22
C ILE A 132 -5.06 5.28 7.29
N GLU A 133 -5.07 6.21 6.35
CA GLU A 133 -4.09 7.30 6.26
C GLU A 133 -4.78 8.66 6.38
N GLY A 134 -4.21 9.57 7.16
CA GLY A 134 -4.75 10.92 7.36
C GLY A 134 -3.69 11.99 7.57
N PRO A 135 -4.11 13.26 7.75
CA PRO A 135 -3.19 14.38 7.94
C PRO A 135 -2.44 14.34 9.28
N ASP A 136 -2.99 13.64 10.28
CA ASP A 136 -2.40 13.45 11.60
C ASP A 136 -2.97 12.19 12.30
N GLU A 137 -2.35 11.79 13.41
CA GLU A 137 -2.77 10.63 14.20
C GLU A 137 -4.19 10.77 14.76
N ALA A 138 -4.63 11.99 15.11
CA ALA A 138 -5.96 12.21 15.67
C ALA A 138 -7.05 11.87 14.63
N SER A 139 -6.83 12.26 13.38
CA SER A 139 -7.71 11.97 12.25
C SER A 139 -7.80 10.47 11.99
N VAL A 140 -6.66 9.76 12.02
CA VAL A 140 -6.61 8.30 11.82
C VAL A 140 -7.33 7.57 12.95
N ARG A 141 -7.11 7.97 14.22
CA ARG A 141 -7.81 7.39 15.38
C ARG A 141 -9.32 7.61 15.30
N GLN A 142 -9.75 8.80 14.91
CA GLN A 142 -11.18 9.10 14.73
C GLN A 142 -11.79 8.26 13.62
N ALA A 143 -11.10 8.12 12.49
CA ALA A 143 -11.54 7.29 11.36
C ALA A 143 -11.64 5.81 11.74
N ALA A 144 -10.64 5.26 12.44
CA ALA A 144 -10.69 3.89 12.96
C ALA A 144 -11.89 3.68 13.90
N ALA A 145 -12.15 4.62 14.80
CA ALA A 145 -13.29 4.57 15.71
C ALA A 145 -14.64 4.61 14.98
N LEU A 146 -14.78 5.41 13.90
CA LEU A 146 -16.00 5.45 13.07
C LEU A 146 -16.30 4.11 12.38
N LEU A 147 -15.27 3.28 12.17
CA LEU A 147 -15.37 1.96 11.57
C LEU A 147 -15.47 0.83 12.60
N ASP A 148 -15.49 1.16 13.89
CA ASP A 148 -15.40 0.22 15.03
C ASP A 148 -14.12 -0.65 15.01
N LEU A 149 -13.02 -0.10 14.52
CA LEU A 149 -11.71 -0.76 14.53
C LEU A 149 -10.98 -0.46 15.85
N ASP A 150 -10.51 -1.50 16.53
CA ASP A 150 -9.73 -1.35 17.76
C ASP A 150 -8.32 -0.86 17.42
N TYR A 151 -8.05 0.41 17.73
CA TYR A 151 -6.75 1.03 17.47
C TYR A 151 -5.59 0.33 18.20
N THR A 152 -5.84 -0.43 19.27
CA THR A 152 -4.78 -1.21 19.94
C THR A 152 -4.27 -2.39 19.10
N GLU A 153 -5.03 -2.79 18.07
CA GLU A 153 -4.64 -3.80 17.09
C GLU A 153 -3.91 -3.21 15.87
N ALA A 154 -3.80 -1.87 15.79
CA ALA A 154 -3.16 -1.20 14.67
C ALA A 154 -1.71 -1.66 14.47
N ARG A 155 -1.33 -1.85 13.21
CA ARG A 155 0.03 -2.11 12.77
C ARG A 155 0.59 -0.91 12.01
N PHE A 156 1.89 -0.68 12.16
CA PHE A 156 2.61 0.43 11.54
C PHE A 156 3.81 -0.11 10.74
N GLY A 157 4.48 0.77 9.98
CA GLY A 157 5.60 0.39 9.12
C GLY A 157 5.17 -0.31 7.83
N SER A 158 6.09 -1.01 7.17
CA SER A 158 5.90 -1.56 5.83
C SER A 158 5.31 -2.98 5.83
N VAL A 159 4.76 -3.38 4.68
CA VAL A 159 4.05 -4.67 4.53
C VAL A 159 4.93 -5.91 4.76
N ASP A 160 6.25 -5.81 4.59
CA ASP A 160 7.17 -6.91 4.88
C ASP A 160 7.12 -7.36 6.35
N GLU A 161 6.90 -6.43 7.29
CA GLU A 161 6.71 -6.78 8.69
C GLU A 161 5.39 -7.54 8.92
N ILE A 162 4.34 -7.26 8.12
CA ILE A 162 3.10 -8.04 8.12
C ILE A 162 3.37 -9.47 7.62
N TYR A 163 4.08 -9.64 6.50
CA TYR A 163 4.44 -10.99 6.02
C TYR A 163 5.25 -11.78 7.05
N LYS A 164 6.15 -11.10 7.74
CA LYS A 164 6.99 -11.70 8.76
C LYS A 164 6.19 -12.12 10.00
N SER A 165 5.25 -11.29 10.47
CA SER A 165 4.42 -11.62 11.63
C SER A 165 3.34 -12.65 11.33
N GLU A 166 2.65 -12.53 10.19
CA GLU A 166 1.47 -13.35 9.87
C GLU A 166 1.85 -14.68 9.21
N CYS A 167 2.95 -14.70 8.46
CA CYS A 167 3.34 -15.87 7.65
C CYS A 167 4.77 -16.35 7.91
N GLY A 168 5.59 -15.63 8.69
CA GLY A 168 7.00 -15.96 8.88
C GLY A 168 7.83 -15.83 7.60
N ARG A 169 7.35 -15.09 6.60
CA ARG A 169 7.96 -14.96 5.27
C ARG A 169 8.76 -13.66 5.17
N ASP A 170 10.00 -13.76 4.72
CA ASP A 170 10.85 -12.60 4.41
C ASP A 170 10.75 -12.25 2.93
N ILE A 171 9.81 -11.37 2.59
CA ILE A 171 9.61 -10.93 1.20
C ILE A 171 10.73 -9.99 0.70
N LEU A 172 11.59 -9.47 1.57
CA LEU A 172 12.71 -8.62 1.14
C LEU A 172 13.82 -9.43 0.49
N ALA A 173 13.93 -10.72 0.86
CA ALA A 173 14.84 -11.69 0.26
C ALA A 173 14.36 -12.25 -1.09
N GLU A 174 13.12 -11.95 -1.49
CA GLU A 174 12.50 -12.49 -2.71
C GLU A 174 12.53 -11.46 -3.86
N PRO A 175 13.05 -11.81 -5.04
CA PRO A 175 13.12 -10.88 -6.16
C PRO A 175 11.73 -10.55 -6.75
N THR A 176 10.73 -11.40 -6.51
CA THR A 176 9.39 -11.24 -7.04
C THR A 176 8.32 -11.65 -6.03
N LEU A 177 7.25 -10.86 -5.92
CA LEU A 177 6.07 -11.17 -5.13
C LEU A 177 4.83 -11.00 -6.03
N LEU A 178 4.31 -12.10 -6.56
CA LEU A 178 3.28 -12.11 -7.60
C LEU A 178 2.08 -12.93 -7.15
N PHE A 179 0.90 -12.56 -7.64
CA PHE A 179 -0.28 -13.43 -7.50
C PHE A 179 -0.12 -14.69 -8.34
N ALA A 180 -0.67 -15.81 -7.86
CA ALA A 180 -0.78 -17.00 -8.69
C ALA A 180 -1.74 -16.73 -9.87
N ASP A 181 -1.53 -17.41 -11.01
CA ASP A 181 -2.34 -17.22 -12.22
C ASP A 181 -3.85 -17.45 -11.96
N ALA A 182 -4.18 -18.33 -11.01
CA ALA A 182 -5.56 -18.59 -10.61
C ALA A 182 -6.22 -17.38 -9.93
N ASP A 183 -5.47 -16.64 -9.11
CA ASP A 183 -5.98 -15.49 -8.34
C ASP A 183 -6.19 -14.27 -9.25
N LYS A 184 -5.34 -14.13 -10.27
CA LYS A 184 -5.51 -13.13 -11.34
C LYS A 184 -6.81 -13.35 -12.12
N GLN A 185 -7.11 -14.61 -12.43
CA GLN A 185 -8.35 -14.98 -13.14
C GLN A 185 -9.62 -14.80 -12.28
N ALA A 186 -9.54 -15.07 -10.98
CA ALA A 186 -10.64 -14.81 -10.05
C ALA A 186 -10.94 -13.31 -9.96
N SER A 187 -9.90 -12.47 -9.80
CA SER A 187 -10.04 -11.02 -9.74
C SER A 187 -10.62 -10.41 -11.01
N ALA A 188 -10.26 -10.92 -12.19
CA ALA A 188 -10.81 -10.46 -13.46
C ALA A 188 -12.32 -10.73 -13.61
N ARG A 189 -12.85 -11.76 -12.93
CA ARG A 189 -14.28 -12.12 -13.00
C ARG A 189 -15.15 -11.25 -12.10
N THR A 190 -14.62 -10.77 -10.97
CA THR A 190 -15.34 -9.89 -10.03
C THR A 190 -15.40 -8.45 -10.52
N ALA A 191 -14.49 -8.04 -11.41
CA ALA A 191 -14.42 -6.68 -11.97
C ALA A 191 -15.41 -6.43 -13.13
N VAL A 192 -16.12 -7.45 -13.61
CA VAL A 192 -17.17 -7.29 -14.62
C VAL A 192 -18.50 -7.09 -13.88
N PRO A 193 -19.16 -5.92 -13.99
CA PRO A 193 -20.49 -5.76 -13.41
C PRO A 193 -21.43 -6.73 -14.12
N SER A 194 -22.23 -7.47 -13.34
CA SER A 194 -23.37 -8.19 -13.88
C SER A 194 -24.30 -7.21 -14.61
N GLU A 195 -24.50 -7.44 -15.91
CA GLU A 195 -25.42 -6.69 -16.79
C GLU A 195 -26.87 -6.65 -16.28
#